data_AF-A0A432ND01-F1
#
_entry.id   AF-A0A432ND01-F1
#
_cell.length_a   1.000
_cell.length_b   1.000
_cell.length_c   1.000
_cell.angle_alpha   90.00
_cell.angle_beta   90.00
_cell.angle_gamma   90.00
#
_symmetry.space_group_name_H-M   'P 1'
#
loop_
_entity.id
_entity.type
_entity.pdbx_description
1 polymer ?
#
loop_
_entity_poly.entity_id
_entity_poly.type
_entity_poly.pdbx_seq_one_letter_code
_entity_poly.pdbx_strand_id
1 'polypeptide(L)'
;MMTSLVTTEAFQRLSLALAIGILVGIERGWQDREAAPGKRVAGIRTYGLSSFLGGFCGFLQPVTGPILPTAIFVSFCVTILVFSRMQATHDEDYSATGTIAAITVFALGFGAVVADMTATAASAVAITALLAAREPLHGFLRRLTWLELRAALILLTMTVVILPILPNEPVDPWQAINVFELWMMTILVGAVSFVGYILIKIGGARAGILLTGASGGIVSSTALTLSFARQSIQMPALSPLLSAGAMLAGAVSLARVLLICGLIAPAVLKELAPSLAPAAMIFAIGGGLAASLRRPDESTDFLPRNPLEVMVVLRFALVLAVVTVLTRLTLIVFGTQSLVALAFITGLGDLDAITLAVAKLSSIQVPADAAARAIAVAAFANMLAKAVLAASVGSIAYAIRFAIAGCVATFAGIAGLVLA
;
A
#
# COMPACT_ATOMS: atom_id res chain seq x y z
N MET A 1 -49.36 3.09 -23.26
CA MET A 1 -48.49 3.44 -22.11
C MET A 1 -47.44 2.37 -21.84
N MET A 2 -47.79 1.07 -21.72
CA MET A 2 -46.78 -0.02 -21.61
C MET A 2 -45.87 -0.14 -22.85
N THR A 3 -46.42 -0.06 -24.06
CA THR A 3 -45.64 -0.12 -25.31
C THR A 3 -44.68 1.06 -25.47
N SER A 4 -45.07 2.27 -25.06
CA SER A 4 -44.20 3.45 -25.11
C SER A 4 -43.05 3.39 -24.10
N LEU A 5 -43.27 2.77 -22.94
CA LEU A 5 -42.23 2.56 -21.93
C LEU A 5 -41.19 1.53 -22.43
N VAL A 6 -41.65 0.43 -23.05
CA VAL A 6 -40.78 -0.60 -23.64
C VAL A 6 -39.95 -0.05 -24.81
N THR A 7 -40.53 0.76 -25.69
CA THR A 7 -39.76 1.37 -26.80
C THR A 7 -38.75 2.39 -26.32
N THR A 8 -39.08 3.14 -25.26
CA THR A 8 -38.16 4.12 -24.65
C THR A 8 -36.98 3.42 -23.99
N GLU A 9 -37.23 2.34 -23.25
CA GLU A 9 -36.18 1.55 -22.61
C GLU A 9 -35.27 0.85 -23.63
N ALA A 10 -35.83 0.25 -24.68
CA ALA A 10 -35.06 -0.36 -25.75
C ALA A 10 -34.16 0.66 -26.47
N PHE A 11 -34.69 1.86 -26.75
CA PHE A 11 -33.92 2.94 -27.35
C PHE A 11 -32.79 3.40 -26.44
N GLN A 12 -33.03 3.53 -25.13
CA GLN A 12 -32.00 3.89 -24.16
C GLN A 12 -30.89 2.84 -24.07
N ARG A 13 -31.23 1.55 -24.00
CA ARG A 13 -30.26 0.44 -23.92
C ARG A 13 -29.42 0.30 -25.19
N LEU A 14 -30.03 0.45 -26.37
CA LEU A 14 -29.29 0.46 -27.65
C LEU A 14 -28.43 1.72 -27.82
N SER A 15 -28.91 2.87 -27.34
CA SER A 15 -28.12 4.12 -27.31
C SER A 15 -26.90 3.97 -26.39
N LEU A 16 -27.07 3.30 -25.24
CA LEU A 16 -25.96 2.97 -24.34
C LEU A 16 -24.95 2.03 -25.03
N ALA A 17 -25.42 0.98 -25.71
CA ALA A 17 -24.54 0.09 -26.47
C ALA A 17 -23.72 0.88 -27.52
N LEU A 18 -24.35 1.79 -28.25
CA LEU A 18 -23.66 2.65 -29.22
C LEU A 18 -22.64 3.57 -28.53
N ALA A 19 -23.03 4.22 -27.42
CA ALA A 19 -22.16 5.12 -26.66
C ALA A 19 -20.91 4.41 -26.13
N ILE A 20 -21.04 3.17 -25.64
CA ILE A 20 -19.93 2.32 -25.21
C ILE A 20 -18.94 2.08 -26.36
N GLY A 21 -19.46 1.72 -27.54
CA GLY A 21 -18.63 1.48 -28.72
C GLY A 21 -17.91 2.74 -29.22
N ILE A 22 -18.58 3.89 -29.16
CA ILE A 22 -17.98 5.19 -29.49
C ILE A 22 -16.89 5.55 -28.50
N LEU A 23 -17.13 5.38 -27.18
CA LEU A 23 -16.15 5.68 -26.13
C LEU A 23 -14.85 4.90 -26.36
N VAL A 24 -14.93 3.59 -26.55
CA VAL A 24 -13.75 2.76 -26.84
C VAL A 24 -13.13 3.12 -28.19
N GLY A 25 -13.96 3.41 -29.20
CA GLY A 25 -13.48 3.79 -30.52
C GLY A 25 -12.78 5.16 -30.58
N ILE A 26 -13.09 6.08 -29.66
CA ILE A 26 -12.36 7.35 -29.51
C ILE A 26 -10.96 7.10 -28.96
N GLU A 27 -10.83 6.25 -27.94
CA GLU A 27 -9.52 5.88 -27.36
C GLU A 27 -8.63 5.22 -28.42
N ARG A 28 -9.17 4.26 -29.17
CA ARG A 28 -8.45 3.59 -30.26
C ARG A 28 -8.11 4.53 -31.42
N GLY A 29 -9.06 5.36 -31.83
CA GLY A 29 -8.83 6.37 -32.87
C GLY A 29 -7.81 7.43 -32.46
N TRP A 30 -7.66 7.72 -31.17
CA TRP A 30 -6.66 8.63 -30.63
C TRP A 30 -5.25 8.03 -30.67
N GLN A 31 -5.10 6.75 -30.29
CA GLN A 31 -3.81 6.05 -30.34
C GLN A 31 -3.28 5.95 -31.79
N ASP A 32 -4.15 5.68 -32.75
CA ASP A 32 -3.76 5.48 -34.15
C ASP A 32 -3.84 6.78 -35.00
N ARG A 33 -3.91 7.96 -34.36
CA ARG A 33 -4.14 9.23 -35.08
C ARG A 33 -2.99 9.59 -36.03
N GLU A 34 -1.76 9.20 -35.69
CA GLU A 34 -0.54 9.47 -36.46
C GLU A 34 -0.27 8.35 -37.49
N ALA A 35 -1.05 7.27 -37.48
CA ALA A 35 -0.96 6.21 -38.48
C ALA A 35 -1.48 6.68 -39.83
N ALA A 36 -0.80 6.25 -40.90
CA ALA A 36 -1.11 6.60 -42.28
C ALA A 36 -2.57 6.26 -42.66
N PRO A 37 -3.22 7.04 -43.54
CA PRO A 37 -4.55 6.70 -44.07
C PRO A 37 -4.53 5.30 -44.70
N GLY A 38 -5.44 4.42 -44.26
CA GLY A 38 -5.46 3.00 -44.68
C GLY A 38 -4.80 2.01 -43.71
N LYS A 39 -3.96 2.49 -42.76
CA LYS A 39 -3.42 1.69 -41.64
C LYS A 39 -4.24 1.84 -40.33
N ARG A 40 -5.29 2.66 -40.36
CA ARG A 40 -6.20 2.88 -39.23
C ARG A 40 -7.27 1.78 -39.20
N VAL A 41 -7.03 0.76 -38.38
CA VAL A 41 -7.70 -0.54 -38.48
C VAL A 41 -9.06 -0.58 -37.81
N ALA A 42 -9.23 0.12 -36.69
CA ALA A 42 -10.52 0.17 -36.00
C ALA A 42 -10.65 1.47 -35.21
N GLY A 43 -11.43 2.40 -35.75
CA GLY A 43 -11.71 3.69 -35.10
C GLY A 43 -13.10 3.73 -34.48
N ILE A 44 -13.57 4.96 -34.26
CA ILE A 44 -14.89 5.29 -33.69
C ILE A 44 -16.04 4.50 -34.35
N ARG A 45 -16.01 4.37 -35.68
CA ARG A 45 -17.06 3.69 -36.45
C ARG A 45 -17.06 2.18 -36.22
N THR A 46 -15.89 1.54 -36.23
CA THR A 46 -15.78 0.08 -36.11
C THR A 46 -16.24 -0.39 -34.73
N TYR A 47 -15.76 0.25 -33.66
CA TYR A 47 -16.16 -0.12 -32.30
C TYR A 47 -17.60 0.32 -31.97
N GLY A 48 -18.06 1.47 -32.48
CA GLY A 48 -19.45 1.89 -32.41
C GLY A 48 -20.41 0.87 -33.02
N LEU A 49 -20.13 0.42 -34.26
CA LEU A 49 -20.94 -0.59 -34.95
C LEU A 49 -20.83 -1.97 -34.29
N SER A 50 -19.65 -2.36 -33.80
CA SER A 50 -19.44 -3.65 -33.12
C SER A 50 -20.24 -3.75 -31.82
N SER A 51 -20.20 -2.69 -31.00
CA SER A 51 -20.98 -2.61 -29.76
C SER A 51 -22.48 -2.55 -30.05
N PHE A 52 -22.89 -1.76 -31.05
CA PHE A 52 -24.29 -1.69 -31.46
C PHE A 52 -24.80 -3.05 -31.95
N LEU A 53 -24.01 -3.79 -32.73
CA LEU A 53 -24.34 -5.14 -33.18
C LEU A 53 -24.50 -6.11 -32.00
N GLY A 54 -23.63 -6.00 -30.98
CA GLY A 54 -23.77 -6.75 -29.73
C GLY A 54 -25.06 -6.41 -28.99
N GLY A 55 -25.38 -5.12 -28.84
CA GLY A 55 -26.65 -4.68 -28.23
C GLY A 55 -27.86 -5.14 -29.01
N PHE A 56 -27.81 -5.11 -30.34
CA PHE A 56 -28.86 -5.62 -31.20
C PHE A 56 -29.06 -7.13 -31.02
N CYS A 57 -27.99 -7.90 -30.84
CA CYS A 57 -28.08 -9.32 -30.50
C CYS A 57 -28.76 -9.55 -29.14
N GLY A 58 -28.45 -8.72 -28.14
CA GLY A 58 -29.12 -8.74 -26.84
C GLY A 58 -30.60 -8.39 -26.92
N PHE A 59 -30.96 -7.46 -27.80
CA PHE A 59 -32.35 -7.08 -28.05
C PHE A 59 -33.16 -8.17 -28.77
N LEU A 60 -32.52 -8.90 -29.69
CA LEU A 60 -33.17 -10.01 -30.42
C LEU A 60 -33.28 -11.31 -29.62
N GLN A 61 -32.45 -11.50 -28.59
CA GLN A 61 -32.39 -12.75 -27.80
C GLN A 61 -33.75 -13.19 -27.26
N PRO A 62 -34.61 -12.33 -26.67
CA PRO A 62 -35.89 -12.76 -26.13
C PRO A 62 -36.89 -13.25 -27.20
N VAL A 63 -36.75 -12.78 -28.44
CA VAL A 63 -37.68 -13.08 -29.56
C VAL A 63 -37.19 -14.26 -30.40
N THR A 64 -35.88 -14.33 -30.64
CA THR A 64 -35.26 -15.30 -31.58
C THR A 64 -34.60 -16.48 -30.88
N GLY A 65 -34.53 -16.46 -29.55
CA GLY A 65 -33.79 -17.45 -28.76
C GLY A 65 -32.27 -17.23 -28.82
N PRO A 66 -31.48 -18.11 -28.20
CA PRO A 66 -30.02 -17.92 -28.06
C PRO A 66 -29.22 -18.25 -29.33
N ILE A 67 -29.80 -19.01 -30.27
CA ILE A 67 -29.08 -19.55 -31.43
C ILE A 67 -28.63 -18.44 -32.38
N LEU A 68 -29.54 -17.51 -32.74
CA LEU A 68 -29.25 -16.45 -33.69
C LEU A 68 -28.20 -15.44 -33.15
N PRO A 69 -28.34 -14.89 -31.92
CA PRO A 69 -27.29 -14.07 -31.30
C PRO A 69 -25.93 -14.76 -31.25
N THR A 70 -25.89 -16.05 -30.93
CA THR A 70 -24.64 -16.82 -30.88
C THR A 70 -24.02 -16.96 -32.27
N ALA A 71 -24.82 -17.23 -33.29
CA ALA A 71 -24.34 -17.31 -34.68
C ALA A 71 -23.74 -15.97 -35.16
N ILE A 72 -24.38 -14.84 -34.81
CA ILE A 72 -23.87 -13.49 -35.12
C ILE A 72 -22.56 -13.21 -34.36
N PHE A 73 -22.47 -13.61 -33.10
CA PHE A 73 -21.23 -13.45 -32.33
C PHE A 73 -20.08 -14.28 -32.91
N VAL A 74 -20.34 -15.54 -33.29
CA VAL A 74 -19.33 -16.40 -33.92
C VAL A 74 -18.88 -15.82 -35.26
N SER A 75 -19.81 -15.35 -36.10
CA SER A 75 -19.45 -14.73 -37.39
C SER A 75 -18.64 -13.44 -37.20
N PHE A 76 -18.97 -12.64 -36.19
CA PHE A 76 -18.18 -11.48 -35.78
C PHE A 76 -16.76 -11.87 -35.35
N CYS A 77 -16.62 -12.86 -34.46
CA CYS A 77 -15.30 -13.37 -34.02
C CYS A 77 -14.46 -13.88 -35.18
N VAL A 78 -15.04 -14.64 -36.12
CA VAL A 78 -14.35 -15.12 -37.32
C VAL A 78 -13.89 -13.93 -38.18
N THR A 79 -14.75 -12.93 -38.39
CA THR A 79 -14.42 -11.75 -39.19
C THR A 79 -13.25 -10.97 -38.58
N ILE A 80 -13.27 -10.71 -37.28
CA ILE A 80 -12.17 -10.02 -36.57
C ILE A 80 -10.89 -10.87 -36.60
N LEU A 81 -10.97 -12.19 -36.45
CA LEU A 81 -9.80 -13.07 -36.52
C LEU A 81 -9.16 -13.07 -37.92
N VAL A 82 -9.97 -13.11 -38.98
CA VAL A 82 -9.49 -13.04 -40.36
C VAL A 82 -8.82 -11.68 -40.62
N PHE A 83 -9.48 -10.58 -40.24
CA PHE A 83 -8.93 -9.23 -40.44
C PHE A 83 -7.63 -9.01 -39.65
N SER A 84 -7.59 -9.43 -38.38
CA SER A 84 -6.38 -9.34 -37.57
C SER A 84 -5.22 -10.19 -38.11
N ARG A 85 -5.51 -11.37 -38.68
CA ARG A 85 -4.48 -12.19 -39.34
C ARG A 85 -3.95 -11.56 -40.63
N MET A 86 -4.84 -10.98 -41.45
CA MET A 86 -4.44 -10.24 -42.65
C MET A 86 -3.58 -9.02 -42.32
N GLN A 87 -3.89 -8.35 -41.21
CA GLN A 87 -3.13 -7.20 -40.75
C GLN A 87 -1.77 -7.60 -40.16
N ALA A 88 -1.72 -8.62 -39.30
CA ALA A 88 -0.48 -9.09 -38.69
C ALA A 88 0.56 -9.55 -39.74
N THR A 89 0.09 -10.00 -40.91
CA THR A 89 0.95 -10.38 -42.03
C THR A 89 1.39 -9.19 -42.91
N HIS A 90 0.65 -8.08 -42.91
CA HIS A 90 0.98 -6.87 -43.69
C HIS A 90 1.81 -5.84 -42.92
N ASP A 91 1.54 -5.67 -41.63
CA ASP A 91 2.15 -4.62 -40.80
C ASP A 91 3.22 -5.17 -39.82
N GLU A 92 3.48 -6.48 -39.80
CA GLU A 92 4.33 -7.18 -38.82
C GLU A 92 3.96 -6.90 -37.34
N ASP A 93 2.76 -6.36 -37.09
CA ASP A 93 2.27 -6.02 -35.75
C ASP A 93 1.29 -7.11 -35.25
N TYR A 94 1.80 -7.97 -34.37
CA TYR A 94 1.07 -9.09 -33.78
C TYR A 94 0.42 -8.67 -32.44
N SER A 95 -0.51 -7.73 -32.47
CA SER A 95 -1.20 -7.26 -31.25
C SER A 95 -2.50 -8.03 -30.98
N ALA A 96 -2.45 -9.03 -30.10
CA ALA A 96 -3.63 -9.80 -29.67
C ALA A 96 -4.69 -8.94 -28.94
N THR A 97 -4.26 -7.82 -28.34
CA THR A 97 -5.10 -6.91 -27.55
C THR A 97 -6.19 -6.24 -28.39
N GLY A 98 -5.94 -5.98 -29.68
CA GLY A 98 -6.94 -5.39 -30.57
C GLY A 98 -8.13 -6.33 -30.81
N THR A 99 -7.84 -7.60 -31.09
CA THR A 99 -8.83 -8.66 -31.28
C THR A 99 -9.66 -8.90 -30.01
N ILE A 100 -9.01 -9.02 -28.86
CA ILE A 100 -9.69 -9.19 -27.57
C ILE A 100 -10.59 -7.99 -27.28
N ALA A 101 -10.10 -6.77 -27.49
CA ALA A 101 -10.91 -5.56 -27.26
C ALA A 101 -12.16 -5.50 -28.13
N ALA A 102 -12.09 -5.89 -29.42
CA ALA A 102 -13.26 -5.93 -30.30
C ALA A 102 -14.32 -6.92 -29.79
N ILE A 103 -13.90 -8.10 -29.34
CA ILE A 103 -14.78 -9.10 -28.73
C ILE A 103 -15.40 -8.57 -27.44
N THR A 104 -14.61 -7.92 -26.58
CA THR A 104 -15.10 -7.33 -25.33
C THR A 104 -16.10 -6.20 -25.59
N VAL A 105 -15.87 -5.35 -26.58
CA VAL A 105 -16.80 -4.26 -26.94
C VAL A 105 -18.13 -4.80 -27.44
N PHE A 106 -18.11 -5.86 -28.26
CA PHE A 106 -19.35 -6.55 -28.64
C PHE A 106 -20.09 -7.09 -27.41
N ALA A 107 -19.37 -7.74 -26.49
CA ALA A 107 -19.96 -8.31 -25.28
C ALA A 107 -20.54 -7.23 -24.34
N LEU A 108 -19.89 -6.07 -24.21
CA LEU A 108 -20.42 -4.93 -23.47
C LEU A 108 -21.67 -4.33 -24.13
N GLY A 109 -21.69 -4.27 -25.47
CA GLY A 109 -22.87 -3.89 -26.22
C GLY A 109 -24.07 -4.80 -25.92
N PHE A 110 -23.84 -6.12 -25.95
CA PHE A 110 -24.83 -7.12 -25.54
C PHE A 110 -25.27 -6.95 -24.08
N GLY A 111 -24.30 -6.74 -23.18
CA GLY A 111 -24.54 -6.47 -21.76
C GLY A 111 -25.36 -5.21 -21.52
N ALA A 112 -25.24 -4.18 -22.35
CA ALA A 112 -26.01 -2.94 -22.21
C ALA A 112 -27.52 -3.15 -22.39
N VAL A 113 -27.91 -4.24 -23.08
CA VAL A 113 -29.31 -4.61 -23.30
C VAL A 113 -29.78 -5.69 -22.34
N VAL A 114 -28.92 -6.64 -21.93
CA VAL A 114 -29.33 -7.80 -21.12
C VAL A 114 -29.02 -7.65 -19.63
N ALA A 115 -27.95 -6.95 -19.28
CA ALA A 115 -27.48 -6.79 -17.90
C ALA A 115 -27.86 -5.42 -17.32
N ASP A 116 -27.36 -5.14 -16.11
CA ASP A 116 -27.51 -3.84 -15.48
C ASP A 116 -26.77 -2.75 -16.27
N MET A 117 -27.48 -1.67 -16.59
CA MET A 117 -26.95 -0.58 -17.43
C MET A 117 -25.77 0.14 -16.74
N THR A 118 -25.83 0.31 -15.41
CA THR A 118 -24.79 1.02 -14.66
C THR A 118 -23.52 0.19 -14.53
N ALA A 119 -23.63 -1.11 -14.24
CA ALA A 119 -22.50 -2.03 -14.19
C ALA A 119 -21.83 -2.19 -15.56
N THR A 120 -22.63 -2.25 -16.63
CA THR A 120 -22.09 -2.33 -18.00
C THR A 120 -21.38 -1.04 -18.42
N ALA A 121 -21.98 0.12 -18.13
CA ALA A 121 -21.34 1.42 -18.40
C ALA A 121 -20.03 1.58 -17.61
N ALA A 122 -20.01 1.22 -16.31
CA ALA A 122 -18.81 1.24 -15.49
C ALA A 122 -17.72 0.30 -16.03
N SER A 123 -18.11 -0.91 -16.46
CA SER A 123 -17.18 -1.86 -17.08
C SER A 123 -16.60 -1.33 -18.39
N ALA A 124 -17.42 -0.68 -19.23
CA ALA A 124 -16.96 -0.04 -20.46
C ALA A 124 -15.94 1.08 -20.20
N VAL A 125 -16.19 1.92 -19.19
CA VAL A 125 -15.24 2.97 -18.78
C VAL A 125 -13.94 2.35 -18.24
N ALA A 126 -14.03 1.32 -17.40
CA ALA A 126 -12.86 0.63 -16.85
C ALA A 126 -12.00 -0.01 -17.94
N ILE A 127 -12.63 -0.69 -18.90
CA ILE A 127 -11.93 -1.28 -20.06
C ILE A 127 -11.31 -0.20 -20.94
N THR A 128 -12.04 0.89 -21.22
CA THR A 128 -11.49 2.02 -22.00
C THR A 128 -10.28 2.63 -21.31
N ALA A 129 -10.34 2.84 -19.98
CA ALA A 129 -9.22 3.35 -19.19
C ALA A 129 -8.01 2.40 -19.22
N LEU A 130 -8.24 1.09 -19.15
CA LEU A 130 -7.18 0.08 -19.26
C LEU A 130 -6.50 0.12 -20.63
N LEU A 131 -7.29 0.27 -21.71
CA LEU A 131 -6.76 0.39 -23.07
C LEU A 131 -5.96 1.70 -23.25
N ALA A 132 -6.48 2.82 -22.72
CA ALA A 132 -5.80 4.11 -22.75
C ALA A 132 -4.47 4.08 -22.01
N ALA A 133 -4.35 3.25 -20.97
CA ALA A 133 -3.13 3.12 -20.17
C ALA A 133 -2.03 2.27 -20.85
N ARG A 134 -2.18 1.85 -22.12
CA ARG A 134 -1.20 1.02 -22.84
C ARG A 134 0.22 1.56 -22.77
N GLU A 135 0.43 2.82 -23.17
CA GLU A 135 1.75 3.46 -23.19
C GLU A 135 2.37 3.65 -21.80
N PRO A 136 1.66 4.23 -20.80
CA PRO A 136 2.22 4.36 -19.45
C PRO A 136 2.50 3.00 -18.81
N LEU A 137 1.69 1.96 -19.07
CA LEU A 137 1.96 0.59 -18.61
C LEU A 137 3.21 0.00 -19.26
N HIS A 138 3.40 0.16 -20.58
CA HIS A 138 4.63 -0.29 -21.26
C HIS A 138 5.85 0.50 -20.80
N GLY A 139 5.74 1.81 -20.63
CA GLY A 139 6.80 2.65 -20.09
C GLY A 139 7.18 2.26 -18.67
N PHE A 140 6.19 1.96 -17.82
CA PHE A 140 6.40 1.43 -16.48
C PHE A 140 7.12 0.08 -16.52
N LEU A 141 6.66 -0.87 -17.33
CA LEU A 141 7.28 -2.19 -17.50
C LEU A 141 8.73 -2.09 -17.99
N ARG A 142 9.04 -1.17 -18.92
CA ARG A 142 10.42 -0.93 -19.40
C ARG A 142 11.35 -0.39 -18.33
N ARG A 143 10.84 0.34 -17.34
CA ARG A 143 11.62 0.89 -16.22
C ARG A 143 11.74 -0.09 -15.05
N LEU A 144 10.96 -1.18 -15.07
CA LEU A 144 10.91 -2.18 -14.02
C LEU A 144 12.03 -3.21 -14.24
N THR A 145 12.85 -3.43 -13.21
CA THR A 145 13.89 -4.47 -13.25
C THR A 145 13.32 -5.84 -12.87
N TRP A 146 13.98 -6.92 -13.26
CA TRP A 146 13.57 -8.28 -12.86
C TRP A 146 13.54 -8.46 -11.33
N LEU A 147 14.48 -7.84 -10.61
CA LEU A 147 14.51 -7.89 -9.15
C LEU A 147 13.29 -7.17 -8.54
N GLU A 148 12.87 -6.04 -9.10
CA GLU A 148 11.70 -5.29 -8.65
C GLU A 148 10.40 -6.06 -8.91
N LEU A 149 10.25 -6.61 -10.13
CA LEU A 149 9.10 -7.43 -10.48
C LEU A 149 9.00 -8.65 -9.55
N ARG A 150 10.12 -9.34 -9.33
CA ARG A 150 10.18 -10.48 -8.42
C ARG A 150 9.81 -10.08 -6.99
N ALA A 151 10.32 -8.96 -6.50
CA ALA A 151 9.99 -8.47 -5.16
C ALA A 151 8.49 -8.12 -5.04
N ALA A 152 7.92 -7.43 -6.04
CA ALA A 152 6.49 -7.12 -6.07
C ALA A 152 5.63 -8.39 -6.08
N LEU A 153 5.98 -9.39 -6.90
CA LEU A 153 5.27 -10.68 -6.97
C LEU A 153 5.38 -11.48 -5.66
N ILE A 154 6.54 -11.47 -4.99
CA ILE A 154 6.69 -12.09 -3.67
C ILE A 154 5.78 -11.39 -2.66
N LEU A 155 5.80 -10.06 -2.59
CA LEU A 155 4.96 -9.29 -1.66
C LEU A 155 3.46 -9.55 -1.93
N LEU A 156 3.07 -9.60 -3.21
CA LEU A 156 1.70 -9.91 -3.62
C LEU A 156 1.30 -11.33 -3.23
N THR A 157 2.18 -12.31 -3.39
CA THR A 157 1.95 -13.70 -2.98
C THR A 157 1.81 -13.81 -1.46
N MET A 158 2.68 -13.14 -0.71
CA MET A 158 2.60 -13.10 0.76
C MET A 158 1.26 -12.50 1.24
N THR A 159 0.72 -11.52 0.52
CA THR A 159 -0.47 -10.76 0.93
C THR A 159 -1.78 -11.37 0.42
N VAL A 160 -1.85 -11.73 -0.86
CA VAL A 160 -3.10 -12.16 -1.52
C VAL A 160 -3.30 -13.67 -1.44
N VAL A 161 -2.21 -14.44 -1.39
CA VAL A 161 -2.27 -15.91 -1.39
C VAL A 161 -2.08 -16.47 0.01
N ILE A 162 -1.00 -16.07 0.70
CA ILE A 162 -0.63 -16.70 1.98
C ILE A 162 -1.43 -16.14 3.15
N LEU A 163 -1.53 -14.81 3.27
CA LEU A 163 -2.20 -14.16 4.43
C LEU A 163 -3.64 -14.66 4.68
N PRO A 164 -4.51 -14.87 3.67
CA PRO A 164 -5.88 -15.36 3.90
C PRO A 164 -5.94 -16.82 4.41
N ILE A 165 -4.88 -17.60 4.20
CA ILE A 165 -4.80 -19.01 4.60
C ILE A 165 -4.34 -19.14 6.07
N LEU A 166 -3.65 -18.13 6.60
CA LEU A 166 -3.09 -18.20 7.93
C LEU A 166 -4.18 -18.09 9.01
N PRO A 167 -4.17 -18.98 10.02
CA PRO A 167 -5.10 -18.91 11.13
C PRO A 167 -4.84 -17.64 11.95
N ASN A 168 -5.91 -16.90 12.24
CA ASN A 168 -5.87 -15.72 13.12
C ASN A 168 -6.14 -16.10 14.57
N GLU A 169 -5.45 -17.14 15.05
CA GLU A 169 -5.56 -17.64 16.42
C GLU A 169 -4.15 -17.86 16.99
N PRO A 170 -3.95 -17.64 18.30
CA PRO A 170 -2.69 -17.98 18.94
C PRO A 170 -2.44 -19.49 18.87
N VAL A 171 -1.29 -19.89 18.33
CA VAL A 171 -0.97 -21.32 18.13
C VAL A 171 -0.26 -21.95 19.32
N ASP A 172 0.17 -21.16 20.29
CA ASP A 172 0.94 -21.60 21.44
C ASP A 172 0.10 -21.67 22.74
N PRO A 173 0.50 -22.52 23.71
CA PRO A 173 -0.21 -22.69 24.97
C PRO A 173 -0.33 -21.41 25.82
N TRP A 174 0.57 -20.45 25.63
CA TRP A 174 0.60 -19.18 26.37
C TRP A 174 -0.19 -18.06 25.66
N GLN A 175 -0.84 -18.38 24.54
CA GLN A 175 -1.51 -17.44 23.65
C GLN A 175 -0.65 -16.23 23.25
N ALA A 176 0.67 -16.43 23.15
CA ALA A 176 1.62 -15.36 22.92
C ALA A 176 1.94 -15.11 21.45
N ILE A 177 1.85 -16.13 20.59
CA ILE A 177 2.30 -16.11 19.21
C ILE A 177 1.08 -16.27 18.29
N ASN A 178 0.68 -15.17 17.65
CA ASN A 178 -0.27 -15.18 16.55
C ASN A 178 0.49 -15.14 15.22
N VAL A 179 0.40 -16.23 14.44
CA VAL A 179 1.10 -16.35 13.14
C VAL A 179 0.59 -15.34 12.13
N PHE A 180 -0.71 -15.03 12.15
CA PHE A 180 -1.29 -14.01 11.28
C PHE A 180 -0.68 -12.63 11.54
N GLU A 181 -0.54 -12.24 12.82
CA GLU A 181 0.05 -10.95 13.20
C GLU A 181 1.54 -10.87 12.85
N LEU A 182 2.32 -11.92 13.14
CA LEU A 182 3.73 -11.98 12.77
C LEU A 182 3.93 -11.86 11.25
N TRP A 183 3.10 -12.55 10.49
CA TRP A 183 3.14 -12.52 9.03
C TRP A 183 2.73 -11.16 8.46
N MET A 184 1.69 -10.56 9.02
CA MET A 184 1.24 -9.22 8.66
C MET A 184 2.33 -8.17 8.92
N MET A 185 3.01 -8.22 10.06
CA MET A 185 4.15 -7.34 10.37
C MET A 185 5.30 -7.53 9.39
N THR A 186 5.55 -8.77 8.99
CA THR A 186 6.55 -9.11 7.98
C THR A 186 6.21 -8.50 6.61
N ILE A 187 4.95 -8.61 6.18
CA ILE A 187 4.45 -7.98 4.94
C ILE A 187 4.61 -6.47 5.03
N LEU A 188 4.27 -5.87 6.17
CA LEU A 188 4.34 -4.42 6.37
C LEU A 188 5.78 -3.90 6.23
N VAL A 189 6.75 -4.57 6.87
CA VAL A 189 8.18 -4.25 6.71
C VAL A 189 8.61 -4.38 5.25
N GLY A 190 8.19 -5.45 4.56
CA GLY A 190 8.47 -5.68 3.15
C GLY A 190 7.89 -4.59 2.25
N ALA A 191 6.64 -4.20 2.48
CA ALA A 191 5.94 -3.16 1.74
C ALA A 191 6.59 -1.78 1.96
N VAL A 192 6.88 -1.41 3.21
CA VAL A 192 7.59 -0.15 3.52
C VAL A 192 8.98 -0.13 2.89
N SER A 193 9.69 -1.25 2.88
CA SER A 193 11.00 -1.38 2.22
C SER A 193 10.89 -1.18 0.70
N PHE A 194 9.89 -1.80 0.07
CA PHE A 194 9.68 -1.73 -1.38
C PHE A 194 9.22 -0.33 -1.81
N VAL A 195 8.26 0.27 -1.10
CA VAL A 195 7.82 1.65 -1.34
C VAL A 195 8.97 2.63 -1.10
N GLY A 196 9.74 2.43 -0.04
CA GLY A 196 10.91 3.27 0.25
C GLY A 196 11.96 3.21 -0.85
N TYR A 197 12.22 2.02 -1.37
CA TYR A 197 13.07 1.84 -2.53
C TYR A 197 12.55 2.61 -3.77
N ILE A 198 11.25 2.52 -4.07
CA ILE A 198 10.63 3.24 -5.19
C ILE A 198 10.78 4.76 -5.00
N LEU A 199 10.53 5.26 -3.78
CA LEU A 199 10.67 6.69 -3.46
C LEU A 199 12.11 7.17 -3.60
N ILE A 200 13.09 6.35 -3.24
CA ILE A 200 14.52 6.63 -3.46
C ILE A 200 14.86 6.66 -4.95
N LYS A 201 14.34 5.70 -5.73
CA LYS A 201 14.59 5.61 -7.18
C LYS A 201 14.01 6.82 -7.94
N ILE A 202 12.85 7.32 -7.54
CA ILE A 202 12.16 8.43 -8.24
C ILE A 202 12.60 9.80 -7.69
N GLY A 203 12.73 9.95 -6.37
CA GLY A 203 13.01 11.23 -5.70
C GLY A 203 14.47 11.44 -5.30
N GLY A 204 15.35 10.46 -5.56
CA GLY A 204 16.73 10.45 -5.07
C GLY A 204 16.86 10.00 -3.62
N ALA A 205 18.08 9.64 -3.21
CA ALA A 205 18.39 9.08 -1.89
C ALA A 205 17.84 9.90 -0.72
N ARG A 206 18.07 11.22 -0.77
CA ARG A 206 17.74 12.12 0.33
C ARG A 206 16.23 12.32 0.47
N ALA A 207 15.56 12.79 -0.57
CA ALA A 207 14.12 13.03 -0.49
C ALA A 207 13.35 11.71 -0.33
N GLY A 208 13.77 10.65 -1.02
CA GLY A 208 13.17 9.32 -0.92
C GLY A 208 13.18 8.76 0.51
N ILE A 209 14.34 8.76 1.19
CA ILE A 209 14.43 8.23 2.57
C ILE A 209 13.64 9.10 3.56
N LEU A 210 13.67 10.43 3.43
CA LEU A 210 12.94 11.31 4.35
C LEU A 210 11.42 11.21 4.16
N LEU A 211 10.95 11.19 2.91
CA LEU A 211 9.53 10.99 2.60
C LEU A 211 9.06 9.62 3.06
N THR A 212 9.87 8.58 2.87
CA THR A 212 9.58 7.24 3.39
C THR A 212 9.53 7.27 4.92
N GLY A 213 10.49 7.91 5.58
CA GLY A 213 10.54 8.09 7.04
C GLY A 213 9.27 8.73 7.60
N ALA A 214 8.85 9.86 7.01
CA ALA A 214 7.66 10.56 7.44
C ALA A 214 6.37 9.76 7.14
N SER A 215 6.19 9.32 5.90
CA SER A 215 4.96 8.64 5.47
C SER A 215 4.82 7.22 6.02
N GLY A 216 5.88 6.42 5.98
CA GLY A 216 5.89 5.08 6.57
C GLY A 216 5.85 5.12 8.09
N GLY A 217 6.36 6.19 8.71
CA GLY A 217 6.19 6.46 10.14
C GLY A 217 4.72 6.62 10.55
N ILE A 218 3.87 7.18 9.68
CA ILE A 218 2.40 7.26 9.88
C ILE A 218 1.76 5.87 9.93
N VAL A 219 2.26 4.93 9.14
CA VAL A 219 1.71 3.57 9.10
C VAL A 219 2.27 2.72 10.25
N SER A 220 3.59 2.60 10.35
CA SER A 220 4.25 1.89 11.44
C SER A 220 5.71 2.33 11.59
N SER A 221 5.99 3.06 12.67
CA SER A 221 7.34 3.50 13.01
C SER A 221 8.27 2.33 13.37
N THR A 222 7.73 1.21 13.89
CA THR A 222 8.49 -0.02 14.18
C THR A 222 8.91 -0.74 12.91
N ALA A 223 7.98 -0.94 11.97
CA ALA A 223 8.29 -1.58 10.69
C ALA A 223 9.30 -0.77 9.88
N LEU A 224 9.20 0.56 9.94
CA LEU A 224 10.13 1.45 9.26
C LEU A 224 11.53 1.47 9.90
N THR A 225 11.62 1.48 11.24
CA THR A 225 12.92 1.37 11.94
C THR A 225 13.63 0.09 11.52
N LEU A 226 12.92 -1.04 11.49
CA LEU A 226 13.44 -2.33 11.02
C LEU A 226 13.86 -2.31 9.54
N SER A 227 13.03 -1.74 8.66
CA SER A 227 13.33 -1.62 7.24
C SER A 227 14.62 -0.83 7.00
N PHE A 228 14.77 0.32 7.66
CA PHE A 228 15.95 1.17 7.55
C PHE A 228 17.19 0.57 8.22
N ALA A 229 17.04 -0.15 9.33
CA ALA A 229 18.11 -0.94 9.91
C ALA A 229 18.68 -1.91 8.86
N ARG A 230 17.81 -2.69 8.20
CA ARG A 230 18.22 -3.64 7.16
C ARG A 230 18.90 -2.96 5.97
N GLN A 231 18.31 -1.88 5.46
CA GLN A 231 18.88 -1.12 4.34
C GLN A 231 20.24 -0.53 4.71
N SER A 232 20.48 -0.21 5.98
CA SER A 232 21.77 0.35 6.44
C SER A 232 22.91 -0.66 6.39
N ILE A 233 22.64 -1.97 6.46
CA ILE A 233 23.64 -3.02 6.24
C ILE A 233 23.97 -3.15 4.75
N GLN A 234 22.95 -3.08 3.91
CA GLN A 234 23.09 -3.20 2.46
C GLN A 234 23.77 -1.95 1.85
N MET A 235 23.52 -0.77 2.44
CA MET A 235 23.99 0.53 1.97
C MET A 235 24.64 1.33 3.12
N PRO A 236 25.85 0.95 3.57
CA PRO A 236 26.50 1.61 4.72
C PRO A 236 26.72 3.12 4.54
N ALA A 237 26.91 3.58 3.30
CA ALA A 237 27.04 5.00 2.97
C ALA A 237 25.78 5.82 3.30
N LEU A 238 24.60 5.19 3.21
CA LEU A 238 23.31 5.83 3.49
C LEU A 238 22.86 5.65 4.94
N SER A 239 23.58 4.88 5.78
CA SER A 239 23.24 4.65 7.19
C SER A 239 22.91 5.92 7.99
N PRO A 240 23.64 7.05 7.85
CA PRO A 240 23.27 8.29 8.55
C PRO A 240 21.90 8.81 8.10
N LEU A 241 21.61 8.74 6.81
CA LEU A 241 20.38 9.28 6.24
C LEU A 241 19.18 8.37 6.51
N LEU A 242 19.39 7.05 6.53
CA LEU A 242 18.44 6.06 7.02
C LEU A 242 18.13 6.24 8.51
N SER A 243 19.15 6.55 9.33
CA SER A 243 18.91 6.87 10.75
C SER A 243 18.09 8.16 10.91
N ALA A 244 18.35 9.16 10.07
CA ALA A 244 17.55 10.39 10.04
C ALA A 244 16.08 10.12 9.69
N GLY A 245 15.82 9.28 8.69
CA GLY A 245 14.46 8.87 8.33
C GLY A 245 13.76 8.09 9.45
N ALA A 246 14.48 7.22 10.18
CA ALA A 246 13.94 6.51 11.34
C ALA A 246 13.63 7.46 12.51
N MET A 247 14.47 8.47 12.72
CA MET A 247 14.21 9.54 13.70
C MET A 247 12.94 10.32 13.34
N LEU A 248 12.74 10.69 12.07
CA LEU A 248 11.50 11.32 11.62
C LEU A 248 10.27 10.43 11.85
N ALA A 249 10.38 9.12 11.61
CA ALA A 249 9.29 8.18 11.93
C ALA A 249 9.00 8.11 13.44
N GLY A 250 10.04 8.21 14.28
CA GLY A 250 9.91 8.34 15.73
C GLY A 250 9.16 9.61 16.12
N ALA A 251 9.50 10.77 15.53
CA ALA A 251 8.80 12.03 15.76
C ALA A 251 7.31 11.93 15.39
N VAL A 252 6.99 11.36 14.22
CA VAL A 252 5.61 11.14 13.76
C VAL A 252 4.84 10.23 14.73
N SER A 253 5.48 9.17 15.24
CA SER A 253 4.88 8.26 16.20
C SER A 253 4.50 8.96 17.50
N LEU A 254 5.40 9.78 18.07
CA LEU A 254 5.15 10.52 19.30
C LEU A 254 4.11 11.64 19.08
N ALA A 255 4.15 12.31 17.94
CA ALA A 255 3.15 13.31 17.57
C ALA A 255 1.75 12.69 17.46
N ARG A 256 1.63 11.46 16.93
CA ARG A 256 0.37 10.73 16.87
C ARG A 256 -0.19 10.43 18.26
N VAL A 257 0.66 10.00 19.19
CA VAL A 257 0.24 9.76 20.58
C VAL A 257 -0.34 11.02 21.21
N LEU A 258 0.34 12.16 21.05
CA LEU A 258 -0.17 13.45 21.51
C LEU A 258 -1.52 13.82 20.86
N LEU A 259 -1.66 13.56 19.56
CA LEU A 259 -2.91 13.80 18.83
C LEU A 259 -4.05 12.92 19.35
N ILE A 260 -3.81 11.61 19.54
CA ILE A 260 -4.80 10.66 20.09
C ILE A 260 -5.24 11.11 21.48
N CYS A 261 -4.30 11.46 22.36
CA CYS A 261 -4.62 11.98 23.69
C CYS A 261 -5.41 13.30 23.61
N GLY A 262 -5.06 14.21 22.70
CA GLY A 262 -5.79 15.47 22.53
C GLY A 262 -7.24 15.30 22.08
N LEU A 263 -7.52 14.31 21.23
CA LEU A 263 -8.88 14.04 20.75
C LEU A 263 -9.73 13.25 21.75
N ILE A 264 -9.14 12.30 22.47
CA ILE A 264 -9.88 11.35 23.32
C ILE A 264 -9.91 11.80 24.78
N ALA A 265 -8.77 12.24 25.33
CA ALA A 265 -8.59 12.55 26.74
C ALA A 265 -7.74 13.82 26.94
N PRO A 266 -8.31 15.02 26.73
CA PRO A 266 -7.58 16.29 26.79
C PRO A 266 -6.88 16.56 28.12
N ALA A 267 -7.40 16.01 29.22
CA ALA A 267 -6.77 16.10 30.54
C ALA A 267 -5.43 15.35 30.58
N VAL A 268 -5.34 14.17 29.96
CA VAL A 268 -4.10 13.38 29.85
C VAL A 268 -3.09 14.09 28.96
N LEU A 269 -3.54 14.79 27.91
CA LEU A 269 -2.65 15.56 27.04
C LEU A 269 -1.87 16.63 27.82
N LYS A 270 -2.51 17.34 28.75
CA LYS A 270 -1.85 18.40 29.53
C LYS A 270 -0.68 17.87 30.36
N GLU A 271 -0.87 16.69 30.95
CA GLU A 271 0.15 16.00 31.75
C GLU A 271 1.22 15.31 30.88
N LEU A 272 0.84 14.84 29.68
CA LEU A 272 1.72 14.08 28.78
C LEU A 272 2.58 14.96 27.86
N ALA A 273 2.06 16.13 27.46
CA ALA A 273 2.72 17.03 26.51
C ALA A 273 4.11 17.50 26.96
N PRO A 274 4.34 17.85 28.24
CA PRO A 274 5.68 18.21 28.71
C PRO A 274 6.70 17.09 28.51
N SER A 275 6.27 15.82 28.54
CA SER A 275 7.17 14.69 28.29
C SER A 275 7.39 14.41 26.80
N LEU A 276 6.32 14.24 26.03
CA LEU A 276 6.43 13.72 24.67
C LEU A 276 6.77 14.79 23.64
N ALA A 277 6.39 16.05 23.86
CA ALA A 277 6.63 17.10 22.87
C ALA A 277 8.14 17.42 22.69
N PRO A 278 8.95 17.55 23.76
CA PRO A 278 10.40 17.73 23.60
C PRO A 278 11.06 16.53 22.93
N ALA A 279 10.66 15.30 23.28
CA ALA A 279 11.17 14.08 22.68
C ALA A 279 10.86 14.01 21.17
N ALA A 280 9.64 14.32 20.77
CA ALA A 280 9.23 14.40 19.36
C ALA A 280 10.03 15.46 18.59
N MET A 281 10.27 16.62 19.23
CA MET A 281 11.01 17.73 18.63
C MET A 281 12.48 17.37 18.41
N ILE A 282 13.13 16.68 19.35
CA ILE A 282 14.51 16.21 19.19
C ILE A 282 14.64 15.21 18.05
N PHE A 283 13.69 14.29 17.92
CA PHE A 283 13.68 13.38 16.79
C PHE A 283 13.49 14.10 15.45
N ALA A 284 12.60 15.10 15.40
CA ALA A 284 12.37 15.90 14.21
C ALA A 284 13.62 16.74 13.83
N ILE A 285 14.19 17.46 14.80
CA ILE A 285 15.39 18.30 14.60
C ILE A 285 16.59 17.42 14.26
N GLY A 286 16.82 16.35 15.02
CA GLY A 286 17.93 15.45 14.77
C GLY A 286 17.83 14.77 13.41
N GLY A 287 16.63 14.38 12.99
CA GLY A 287 16.37 13.86 11.64
C GLY A 287 16.63 14.91 10.56
N GLY A 288 16.13 16.13 10.74
CA GLY A 288 16.35 17.24 9.81
C GLY A 288 17.80 17.66 9.67
N LEU A 289 18.53 17.77 10.79
CA LEU A 289 19.95 18.12 10.84
C LEU A 289 20.84 17.02 10.27
N ALA A 290 20.61 15.76 10.66
CA ALA A 290 21.35 14.62 10.11
C ALA A 290 21.16 14.50 8.59
N ALA A 291 19.98 14.90 8.08
CA ALA A 291 19.70 14.96 6.65
C ALA A 291 20.33 16.17 5.94
N SER A 292 20.59 17.29 6.63
CA SER A 292 21.19 18.51 6.02
C SER A 292 22.71 18.48 5.98
N LEU A 293 23.35 17.79 6.92
CA LEU A 293 24.81 17.76 7.08
C LEU A 293 25.54 16.81 6.10
N ARG A 294 24.83 15.93 5.39
CA ARG A 294 25.42 15.02 4.38
C ARG A 294 24.67 15.11 3.06
N ARG A 295 25.38 15.49 2.00
CA ARG A 295 24.96 15.20 0.63
C ARG A 295 25.49 13.82 0.28
N PRO A 296 24.65 12.79 0.10
CA PRO A 296 25.12 11.53 -0.45
C PRO A 296 25.65 11.78 -1.87
N ASP A 297 26.79 11.18 -2.23
CA ASP A 297 27.29 11.22 -3.61
C ASP A 297 26.24 10.59 -4.54
N GLU A 298 25.83 11.35 -5.57
CA GLU A 298 24.83 10.94 -6.57
C GLU A 298 25.26 9.67 -7.34
N SER A 299 26.55 9.31 -7.31
CA SER A 299 27.14 8.16 -8.00
C SER A 299 27.12 6.86 -7.21
N THR A 300 26.43 6.79 -6.07
CA THR A 300 26.29 5.52 -5.36
C THR A 300 25.36 4.63 -6.18
N ASP A 301 25.91 3.75 -7.02
CA ASP A 301 25.15 2.79 -7.81
C ASP A 301 24.18 2.04 -6.89
N PHE A 302 22.91 2.39 -7.01
CA PHE A 302 21.82 1.74 -6.32
C PHE A 302 21.64 0.36 -6.94
N LEU A 303 22.40 -0.61 -6.44
CA LEU A 303 22.20 -2.04 -6.71
C LEU A 303 21.60 -2.67 -5.45
N PRO A 304 20.28 -2.61 -5.24
CA PRO A 304 19.67 -3.32 -4.13
C PRO A 304 19.85 -4.82 -4.36
N ARG A 305 20.52 -5.49 -3.41
CA ARG A 305 20.31 -6.93 -3.25
C ARG A 305 18.89 -7.15 -2.77
N ASN A 306 18.18 -8.03 -3.46
CA ASN A 306 16.79 -8.45 -3.27
C ASN A 306 16.07 -7.83 -2.03
N PRO A 307 15.13 -6.89 -2.23
CA PRO A 307 14.39 -6.22 -1.14
C PRO A 307 13.67 -7.17 -0.19
N LEU A 308 13.44 -8.43 -0.59
CA LEU A 308 12.74 -9.46 0.18
C LEU A 308 13.60 -10.74 0.22
N GLU A 309 14.69 -10.74 0.96
CA GLU A 309 15.40 -11.98 1.26
C GLU A 309 14.59 -12.75 2.29
N VAL A 310 14.06 -13.90 1.89
CA VAL A 310 13.21 -14.78 2.73
C VAL A 310 13.90 -15.13 4.06
N MET A 311 15.22 -15.32 4.05
CA MET A 311 16.00 -15.59 5.27
C MET A 311 16.01 -14.40 6.23
N VAL A 312 16.06 -13.17 5.70
CA VAL A 312 16.05 -11.95 6.50
C VAL A 312 14.65 -11.70 7.07
N VAL A 313 13.62 -11.94 6.26
CA VAL A 313 12.21 -12.03 6.68
C VAL A 313 12.01 -13.00 7.85
N LEU A 314 12.57 -14.21 7.77
CA LEU A 314 12.43 -15.21 8.81
C LEU A 314 13.12 -14.80 10.12
N ARG A 315 14.32 -14.20 10.03
CA ARG A 315 15.02 -13.63 11.21
C ARG A 315 14.20 -12.51 11.87
N PHE A 316 13.48 -11.70 11.08
CA PHE A 316 12.60 -10.66 11.63
C PHE A 316 11.39 -11.25 12.36
N ALA A 317 10.73 -12.21 11.74
CA ALA A 317 9.60 -12.90 12.35
C ALA A 317 10.02 -13.53 13.69
N LEU A 318 11.24 -14.09 13.76
CA LEU A 318 11.81 -14.63 14.99
C LEU A 318 12.01 -13.56 16.07
N VAL A 319 12.67 -12.43 15.76
CA VAL A 319 12.91 -11.36 16.74
C VAL A 319 11.58 -10.79 17.25
N LEU A 320 10.63 -10.55 16.34
CA LEU A 320 9.32 -10.04 16.70
C LEU A 320 8.53 -11.06 17.55
N ALA A 321 8.59 -12.36 17.21
CA ALA A 321 8.02 -13.42 18.04
C ALA A 321 8.61 -13.44 19.45
N VAL A 322 9.94 -13.32 19.58
CA VAL A 322 10.61 -13.25 20.90
C VAL A 322 10.12 -12.06 21.70
N VAL A 323 10.00 -10.88 21.09
CA VAL A 323 9.47 -9.68 21.76
C VAL A 323 8.02 -9.89 22.19
N THR A 324 7.16 -10.42 21.31
CA THR A 324 5.75 -10.69 21.64
C THR A 324 5.61 -11.71 22.77
N VAL A 325 6.43 -12.76 22.77
CA VAL A 325 6.47 -13.77 23.83
C VAL A 325 6.92 -13.16 25.15
N LEU A 326 8.01 -12.37 25.16
CA LEU A 326 8.44 -11.65 26.36
C LEU A 326 7.32 -10.76 26.90
N THR A 327 6.65 -10.03 26.03
CA THR A 327 5.52 -9.17 26.38
C THR A 327 4.42 -9.97 27.06
N ARG A 328 3.96 -11.06 26.45
CA ARG A 328 2.86 -11.90 26.97
C ARG A 328 3.21 -12.64 28.27
N LEU A 329 4.41 -13.22 28.38
CA LEU A 329 4.86 -13.86 29.62
C LEU A 329 4.89 -12.87 30.78
N THR A 330 5.32 -11.63 30.53
CA THR A 330 5.36 -10.61 31.56
C THR A 330 3.94 -10.20 32.00
N LEU A 331 2.96 -10.17 31.07
CA LEU A 331 1.55 -9.93 31.42
C LEU A 331 0.96 -11.00 32.35
N ILE A 332 1.33 -12.27 32.13
CA ILE A 332 0.85 -13.40 32.95
C ILE A 332 1.45 -13.35 34.37
N VAL A 333 2.72 -12.97 34.49
CA VAL A 333 3.45 -12.99 35.78
C VAL A 333 3.12 -11.78 36.66
N PHE A 334 2.96 -10.58 36.09
CA PHE A 334 2.80 -9.35 36.86
C PHE A 334 1.34 -8.92 37.08
N GLY A 335 0.39 -9.46 36.32
CA GLY A 335 -1.04 -9.13 36.42
C GLY A 335 -1.38 -7.67 36.10
N THR A 336 -2.67 -7.31 36.19
CA THR A 336 -3.21 -5.97 35.90
C THR A 336 -2.99 -4.93 37.01
N GLN A 337 -2.34 -5.30 38.12
CA GLN A 337 -2.29 -4.48 39.34
C GLN A 337 -1.28 -3.31 39.30
N SER A 338 -0.47 -3.18 38.25
CA SER A 338 0.34 -1.97 38.04
C SER A 338 0.21 -1.45 36.62
N LEU A 339 -0.56 -0.37 36.47
CA LEU A 339 -0.77 0.36 35.21
C LEU A 339 0.56 0.67 34.50
N VAL A 340 1.61 0.97 35.27
CA VAL A 340 2.95 1.31 34.76
C VAL A 340 3.69 0.10 34.19
N ALA A 341 3.68 -1.06 34.86
CA ALA A 341 4.34 -2.24 34.32
C ALA A 341 3.58 -2.73 33.08
N LEU A 342 2.25 -2.73 33.13
CA LEU A 342 1.40 -3.06 31.99
C LEU A 342 1.74 -2.16 30.79
N ALA A 343 1.87 -0.86 31.01
CA ALA A 343 2.19 0.10 29.96
C ALA A 343 3.60 -0.08 29.39
N PHE A 344 4.60 -0.37 30.23
CA PHE A 344 5.95 -0.70 29.77
C PHE A 344 5.93 -1.92 28.84
N ILE A 345 5.29 -2.99 29.28
CA ILE A 345 5.24 -4.27 28.58
C ILE A 345 4.51 -4.13 27.23
N THR A 346 3.31 -3.58 27.26
CA THR A 346 2.51 -3.38 26.03
C THR A 346 3.17 -2.39 25.07
N GLY A 347 3.81 -1.34 25.61
CA GLY A 347 4.56 -0.36 24.83
C GLY A 347 5.78 -0.91 24.10
N LEU A 348 6.37 -2.04 24.53
CA LEU A 348 7.44 -2.71 23.77
C LEU A 348 6.97 -3.17 22.39
N GLY A 349 5.71 -3.57 22.29
CA GLY A 349 5.11 -4.08 21.05
C GLY A 349 4.40 -2.98 20.26
N ASP A 350 3.45 -2.30 20.89
CA ASP A 350 2.61 -1.30 20.25
C ASP A 350 2.25 -0.15 21.19
N LEU A 351 2.78 1.04 20.88
CA LEU A 351 2.51 2.27 21.60
C LEU A 351 1.09 2.81 21.34
N ASP A 352 0.53 2.59 20.16
CA ASP A 352 -0.77 3.13 19.79
C ASP A 352 -1.89 2.37 20.53
N ALA A 353 -1.78 1.04 20.63
CA ALA A 353 -2.75 0.19 21.34
C ALA A 353 -2.89 0.58 22.83
N ILE A 354 -1.78 0.74 23.54
CA ILE A 354 -1.79 1.14 24.95
C ILE A 354 -2.24 2.58 25.14
N THR A 355 -1.83 3.51 24.25
CA THR A 355 -2.29 4.91 24.28
C THR A 355 -3.81 4.97 24.19
N LEU A 356 -4.40 4.21 23.26
CA LEU A 356 -5.83 4.21 23.01
C LEU A 356 -6.62 3.50 24.12
N ALA A 357 -6.05 2.45 24.71
CA ALA A 357 -6.62 1.77 25.88
C ALA A 357 -6.65 2.70 27.11
N VAL A 358 -5.52 3.35 27.41
CA VAL A 358 -5.38 4.27 28.56
C VAL A 358 -6.18 5.56 28.37
N ALA A 359 -6.22 6.12 27.16
CA ALA A 359 -7.00 7.32 26.87
C ALA A 359 -8.52 7.11 26.97
N LYS A 360 -9.01 5.87 26.79
CA LYS A 360 -10.44 5.54 26.93
C LYS A 360 -10.90 5.24 28.35
N LEU A 361 -9.97 5.02 29.29
CA LEU A 361 -10.30 4.85 30.69
C LEU A 361 -10.90 6.15 31.24
N SER A 362 -12.01 6.05 31.99
CA SER A 362 -12.64 7.24 32.55
C SER A 362 -11.78 7.86 33.64
N SER A 363 -11.85 9.18 33.80
CA SER A 363 -11.10 9.91 34.84
C SER A 363 -11.45 9.49 36.28
N ILE A 364 -12.56 8.77 36.46
CA ILE A 364 -13.00 8.19 37.73
C ILE A 364 -12.20 6.91 38.06
N GLN A 365 -11.76 6.16 37.04
CA GLN A 365 -11.03 4.91 37.20
C GLN A 365 -9.52 5.13 37.28
N VAL A 366 -8.99 6.09 36.54
CA VAL A 366 -7.55 6.41 36.52
C VAL A 366 -7.37 7.94 36.45
N PRO A 367 -6.68 8.55 37.42
CA PRO A 367 -6.41 9.98 37.35
C PRO A 367 -5.44 10.31 36.19
N ALA A 368 -5.57 11.51 35.63
CA ALA A 368 -4.93 11.88 34.36
C ALA A 368 -3.38 11.82 34.42
N ASP A 369 -2.81 12.08 35.59
CA ASP A 369 -1.38 12.00 35.87
C ASP A 369 -0.85 10.55 35.82
N ALA A 370 -1.62 9.60 36.34
CA ALA A 370 -1.28 8.18 36.30
C ALA A 370 -1.38 7.63 34.86
N ALA A 371 -2.40 8.05 34.12
CA ALA A 371 -2.56 7.73 32.71
C ALA A 371 -1.41 8.30 31.85
N ALA A 372 -1.02 9.55 32.07
CA ALA A 372 0.10 10.16 31.37
C ALA A 372 1.43 9.46 31.68
N ARG A 373 1.70 9.13 32.96
CA ARG A 373 2.89 8.36 33.35
C ARG A 373 2.94 6.98 32.68
N ALA A 374 1.82 6.27 32.62
CA ALA A 374 1.75 5.00 31.90
C ALA A 374 2.11 5.16 30.41
N ILE A 375 1.51 6.13 29.71
CA ILE A 375 1.78 6.35 28.28
C ILE A 375 3.24 6.80 28.05
N ALA A 376 3.81 7.62 28.93
CA ALA A 376 5.22 8.01 28.84
C ALA A 376 6.17 6.82 29.01
N VAL A 377 5.87 5.92 29.96
CA VAL A 377 6.62 4.68 30.18
C VAL A 377 6.49 3.74 28.98
N ALA A 378 5.30 3.64 28.38
CA ALA A 378 5.10 2.89 27.14
C ALA A 378 5.91 3.47 25.98
N ALA A 379 5.95 4.79 25.84
CA ALA A 379 6.73 5.47 24.79
C ALA A 379 8.24 5.19 24.95
N PHE A 380 8.74 5.23 26.19
CA PHE A 380 10.11 4.85 26.50
C PHE A 380 10.40 3.38 26.15
N ALA A 381 9.52 2.46 26.55
CA ALA A 381 9.65 1.04 26.22
C ALA A 381 9.70 0.81 24.70
N ASN A 382 8.82 1.47 23.94
CA ASN A 382 8.80 1.40 22.48
C ASN A 382 10.11 1.91 21.85
N MET A 383 10.68 3.00 22.38
CA MET A 383 11.98 3.50 21.92
C MET A 383 13.11 2.52 22.22
N LEU A 384 13.10 1.90 23.40
CA LEU A 384 14.06 0.88 23.80
C LEU A 384 13.97 -0.34 22.87
N ALA A 385 12.76 -0.83 22.62
CA ALA A 385 12.52 -1.91 21.67
C ALA A 385 13.08 -1.56 20.29
N LYS A 386 12.79 -0.38 19.76
CA LYS A 386 13.33 0.10 18.47
C LYS A 386 14.84 0.21 18.45
N ALA A 387 15.48 0.64 19.54
CA ALA A 387 16.94 0.69 19.64
C ALA A 387 17.55 -0.73 19.60
N VAL A 388 16.93 -1.71 20.27
CA VAL A 388 17.34 -3.13 20.21
C VAL A 388 17.16 -3.69 18.80
N LEU A 389 16.04 -3.37 18.13
CA LEU A 389 15.79 -3.77 16.75
C LEU A 389 16.80 -3.13 15.79
N ALA A 390 17.12 -1.86 15.98
CA ALA A 390 18.14 -1.14 15.21
C ALA A 390 19.55 -1.73 15.41
N ALA A 391 19.89 -2.17 16.62
CA ALA A 391 21.18 -2.78 16.92
C ALA A 391 21.31 -4.22 16.42
N SER A 392 20.23 -4.99 16.46
CA SER A 392 20.24 -6.41 16.05
C SER A 392 20.28 -6.60 14.53
N VAL A 393 19.65 -5.71 13.77
CA VAL A 393 19.53 -5.87 12.30
C VAL A 393 20.09 -4.68 11.50
N GLY A 394 20.64 -3.67 12.18
CA GLY A 394 21.24 -2.49 11.55
C GLY A 394 22.75 -2.53 11.51
N SER A 395 23.33 -1.67 10.66
CA SER A 395 24.75 -1.35 10.75
C SER A 395 25.05 -0.66 12.09
N ILE A 396 26.24 -0.89 12.65
CA ILE A 396 26.68 -0.28 13.92
C ILE A 396 26.49 1.24 13.88
N ALA A 397 26.80 1.85 12.74
CA ALA A 397 26.69 3.30 12.55
C ALA A 397 25.23 3.80 12.52
N TYR A 398 24.27 2.99 12.05
CA TYR A 398 22.84 3.29 12.14
C TYR A 398 22.36 3.15 13.58
N ALA A 399 22.69 2.03 14.21
CA ALA A 399 22.26 1.70 15.57
C ALA A 399 22.72 2.73 16.60
N ILE A 400 24.01 3.11 16.59
CA ILE A 400 24.57 4.08 17.54
C ILE A 400 23.89 5.45 17.36
N ARG A 401 23.68 5.92 16.13
CA ARG A 401 23.04 7.22 15.88
C ARG A 401 21.59 7.24 16.37
N PHE A 402 20.84 6.18 16.05
CA PHE A 402 19.47 6.05 16.52
C PHE A 402 19.39 5.93 18.04
N ALA A 403 20.30 5.19 18.67
CA ALA A 403 20.38 5.08 20.12
C ALA A 403 20.73 6.39 20.81
N ILE A 404 21.72 7.14 20.31
CA ILE A 404 22.09 8.47 20.84
C ILE A 404 20.88 9.42 20.73
N ALA A 405 20.26 9.49 19.56
CA ALA A 405 19.05 10.28 19.37
C ALA A 405 17.93 9.88 20.33
N GLY A 406 17.74 8.57 20.52
CA GLY A 406 16.78 8.01 21.45
C GLY A 406 17.06 8.45 22.88
N CYS A 407 18.31 8.29 23.35
CA CYS A 407 18.71 8.72 24.68
C CYS A 407 18.48 10.23 24.89
N VAL A 408 18.88 11.07 23.94
CA VAL A 408 18.69 12.52 24.04
C VAL A 408 17.20 12.89 24.09
N ALA A 409 16.37 12.24 23.25
CA ALA A 409 14.92 12.43 23.26
C ALA A 409 14.28 11.96 24.59
N THR A 410 14.71 10.83 25.14
CA THR A 410 14.25 10.35 26.45
C THR A 410 14.66 11.32 27.57
N PHE A 411 15.92 11.79 27.60
CA PHE A 411 16.38 12.75 28.59
C PHE A 411 15.59 14.05 28.54
N ALA A 412 15.29 14.56 27.35
CA ALA A 412 14.47 15.74 27.22
C ALA A 412 13.01 15.52 27.65
N GLY A 413 12.45 14.32 27.41
CA GLY A 413 11.12 13.99 27.89
C GLY A 413 11.04 13.82 29.41
N ILE A 414 12.12 13.35 30.05
CA ILE A 414 12.25 13.34 31.52
C ILE A 414 12.41 14.77 32.05
N ALA A 415 13.27 15.58 31.43
CA ALA A 415 13.48 16.97 31.84
C ALA A 415 12.18 17.78 31.72
N GLY A 416 11.41 17.58 30.65
CA GLY A 416 10.11 18.21 30.49
C GLY A 416 9.06 17.78 31.52
N LEU A 417 9.11 16.53 32.00
CA LEU A 417 8.27 16.08 33.13
C LEU A 417 8.69 16.69 34.48
N VAL A 418 9.97 17.00 34.67
CA VAL A 418 10.47 17.59 35.93
C VAL A 418 10.25 19.10 35.98
N LEU A 419 10.16 19.76 34.81
CA LEU A 419 10.01 21.21 34.68
C LEU A 419 8.54 21.68 34.56
N ALA A 420 7.60 20.77 34.33
CA ALA A 420 6.16 21.03 34.32
C ALA A 420 5.56 20.80 35.71
#